data_AF-A0A1F8KFZ8-F1
#
_entry.id   AF-A0A1F8KFZ8-F1
#
_cell.length_a   1.000
_cell.length_b   1.000
_cell.length_c   1.000
_cell.angle_alpha   90.00
_cell.angle_beta   90.00
_cell.angle_gamma   90.00
#
_symmetry.space_group_name_H-M   'P 1'
#
loop_
_entity.id
_entity.type
_entity.pdbx_description
1 polymer ?
#
loop_
_entity_poly.entity_id
_entity_poly.type
_entity_poly.pdbx_seq_one_letter_code
_entity_poly.pdbx_strand_id
1 'polypeptide(L)'
;MSTNSPLLVIEKPGEEAIPWAVQLLEKAGLQVIRTFDLREARLSHSNCPCPHHGTEDCDCQMIVLLIYKGKQAPASILVHSFQETTWFYLVNTPEHPIGRLLEMLIKKTLPQPVPEVLESEH
;
A
#
# COMPACT_ATOMS: atom_id res chain seq x y z
N MET A 1 1.08 4.30 20.11
CA MET A 1 1.44 4.28 18.68
C MET A 1 1.22 2.86 18.20
N SER A 2 0.13 2.62 17.47
CA SER A 2 -0.17 1.27 16.95
C SER A 2 0.87 0.94 15.89
N THR A 3 1.63 -0.13 16.11
CA THR A 3 2.60 -0.66 15.15
C THR A 3 1.84 -1.13 13.91
N ASN A 4 1.78 -0.28 12.87
CA ASN A 4 1.22 -0.65 11.56
C ASN A 4 2.22 -1.54 10.84
N SER A 5 2.22 -2.84 11.18
CA SER A 5 2.92 -3.82 10.36
C SER A 5 2.34 -3.80 8.95
N PRO A 6 3.18 -3.91 7.90
CA PRO A 6 2.69 -3.96 6.54
C PRO A 6 1.77 -5.18 6.36
N LEU A 7 0.65 -4.98 5.69
CA LEU A 7 -0.22 -6.04 5.17
C LEU A 7 0.51 -6.87 4.12
N LEU A 8 1.38 -6.24 3.33
CA LEU A 8 2.16 -6.89 2.28
C LEU A 8 3.42 -6.06 2.01
N VAL A 9 4.53 -6.75 1.74
CA VAL A 9 5.79 -6.15 1.26
C VAL A 9 6.14 -6.83 -0.05
N ILE A 10 6.50 -6.04 -1.06
CA ILE A 10 6.93 -6.51 -2.37
C ILE A 10 8.29 -5.93 -2.67
N GLU A 11 9.25 -6.78 -3.02
CA GLU A 11 10.59 -6.41 -3.50
C GLU A 11 10.55 -5.96 -4.97
N LYS A 12 9.72 -4.94 -5.23
CA LYS A 12 9.59 -4.26 -6.52
C LYS A 12 9.30 -2.77 -6.29
N PRO A 13 9.71 -1.91 -7.23
CA PRO A 13 9.38 -0.49 -7.18
C PRO A 13 7.87 -0.28 -7.33
N GLY A 14 7.40 0.88 -6.90
CA GLY A 14 5.98 1.21 -6.83
C GLY A 14 5.27 1.11 -8.18
N GLU A 15 5.96 1.49 -9.26
CA GLU A 15 5.49 1.42 -10.64
C GLU A 15 5.09 0.00 -11.07
N GLU A 16 5.68 -1.04 -10.47
CA GLU A 16 5.32 -2.44 -10.73
C GLU A 16 4.39 -3.00 -9.65
N ALA A 17 4.72 -2.75 -8.38
CA ALA A 17 4.03 -3.32 -7.23
C ALA A 17 2.57 -2.84 -7.13
N ILE A 18 2.32 -1.56 -7.39
CA ILE A 18 0.97 -0.97 -7.26
C ILE A 18 0.03 -1.49 -8.34
N PRO A 19 0.33 -1.45 -9.65
CA PRO A 19 -0.54 -2.01 -10.66
C PRO A 19 -0.81 -3.51 -10.46
N TRP A 20 0.21 -4.27 -10.02
CA TRP A 20 0.04 -5.69 -9.69
C TRP A 20 -0.99 -5.89 -8.57
N ALA A 21 -0.89 -5.13 -7.47
CA ALA A 21 -1.80 -5.24 -6.33
C ALA A 21 -3.23 -4.81 -6.71
N VAL A 22 -3.37 -3.73 -7.48
CA VAL A 22 -4.65 -3.24 -8.02
C VAL A 22 -5.32 -4.34 -8.85
N GLN A 23 -4.59 -4.92 -9.81
CA GLN A 23 -5.13 -5.99 -10.66
C GLN A 23 -5.59 -7.21 -9.85
N LEU A 24 -4.86 -7.58 -8.79
CA LEU A 24 -5.21 -8.72 -7.95
C LEU A 24 -6.50 -8.46 -7.17
N LEU A 25 -6.65 -7.25 -6.61
CA LEU A 25 -7.87 -6.78 -5.95
C LEU A 25 -9.07 -6.71 -6.90
N GLU A 26 -8.87 -6.18 -8.11
CA GLU A 26 -9.92 -6.09 -9.14
C GLU A 26 -10.38 -7.46 -9.63
N LYS A 27 -9.45 -8.40 -9.84
CA LYS A 27 -9.77 -9.81 -10.16
C LYS A 27 -10.56 -10.50 -9.05
N ALA A 28 -10.42 -10.06 -7.79
CA ALA A 28 -11.25 -10.52 -6.67
C ALA A 28 -12.63 -9.83 -6.60
N GLY A 29 -12.96 -8.98 -7.58
CA GLY A 29 -14.22 -8.25 -7.68
C GLY A 29 -14.33 -7.10 -6.67
N LEU A 30 -13.20 -6.49 -6.30
CA LEU A 30 -13.14 -5.25 -5.54
C LEU A 30 -12.93 -4.09 -6.50
N GLN A 31 -13.49 -2.92 -6.19
CA GLN A 31 -13.19 -1.69 -6.93
C GLN A 31 -12.09 -0.93 -6.21
N VAL A 32 -11.05 -0.51 -6.94
CA VAL A 32 -9.92 0.22 -6.38
C VAL A 32 -9.88 1.63 -6.95
N ILE A 33 -9.88 2.64 -6.07
CA ILE A 33 -9.75 4.05 -6.47
C ILE A 33 -8.48 4.61 -5.85
N ARG A 34 -7.61 5.17 -6.69
CA ARG A 34 -6.45 5.94 -6.25
C ARG A 34 -6.87 7.37 -5.94
N THR A 35 -6.64 7.85 -4.72
CA THR A 35 -7.18 9.15 -4.27
C THR A 35 -6.11 10.17 -3.87
N PHE A 36 -5.02 9.71 -3.26
CA PHE A 36 -3.84 10.53 -3.00
C PHE A 36 -2.64 9.92 -3.71
N ASP A 37 -1.89 10.75 -4.43
CA ASP A 37 -0.60 10.38 -5.00
C ASP A 37 0.39 11.48 -4.66
N LEU A 38 1.33 11.17 -3.77
CA LEU A 38 2.36 12.10 -3.37
C LEU A 38 3.23 12.47 -4.58
N ARG A 39 3.35 11.67 -5.65
CA ARG A 39 4.09 12.08 -6.86
C ARG A 39 3.44 13.27 -7.55
N GLU A 40 2.14 13.19 -7.79
CA GLU A 40 1.36 14.29 -8.36
C GLU A 40 1.31 15.50 -7.42
N ALA A 41 1.11 15.27 -6.12
CA ALA A 41 1.09 16.34 -5.13
C ALA A 41 2.49 16.98 -4.92
N ARG A 42 3.59 16.25 -5.11
CA ARG A 42 4.97 16.75 -4.96
C ARG A 42 5.36 17.80 -5.99
N LEU A 43 4.74 17.82 -7.15
CA LEU A 43 4.86 18.95 -8.09
C LEU A 43 4.48 20.29 -7.43
N SER A 44 3.80 20.26 -6.28
CA SER A 44 3.36 21.45 -5.54
C SER A 44 4.05 21.71 -4.18
N HIS A 45 4.83 20.79 -3.56
CA HIS A 45 5.37 20.97 -2.20
C HIS A 45 6.70 20.23 -1.88
N SER A 46 7.60 20.87 -1.13
CA SER A 46 9.04 20.55 -1.07
C SER A 46 9.61 20.00 0.26
N ASN A 47 8.83 19.48 1.20
CA ASN A 47 9.38 18.96 2.49
C ASN A 47 9.14 17.44 2.70
N CYS A 48 9.99 16.57 2.17
CA CYS A 48 10.01 15.13 2.45
C CYS A 48 11.43 14.69 2.89
N PRO A 49 11.57 13.75 3.85
CA PRO A 49 12.85 13.32 4.42
C PRO A 49 13.67 12.37 3.53
N CYS A 50 13.30 12.19 2.25
CA CYS A 50 14.11 11.42 1.31
C CYS A 50 15.48 12.10 1.10
N PRO A 51 16.61 11.37 1.13
CA PRO A 51 17.93 11.96 0.91
C PRO A 51 18.11 12.56 -0.49
N HIS A 52 17.35 12.06 -1.47
CA HIS A 52 17.28 12.59 -2.83
C HIS A 52 16.09 13.55 -3.03
N HIS A 53 15.41 13.96 -1.95
CA HIS A 53 14.20 14.76 -2.04
C HIS A 53 14.42 16.06 -2.82
N GLY A 54 13.52 16.34 -3.76
CA GLY A 54 13.59 17.52 -4.63
C GLY A 54 14.57 17.40 -5.81
N THR A 55 15.19 16.24 -6.01
CA THR A 55 16.02 15.93 -7.19
C THR A 55 15.29 14.96 -8.14
N GLU A 56 15.82 14.81 -9.35
CA GLU A 56 15.34 13.81 -10.33
C GLU A 56 15.51 12.36 -9.83
N ASP A 57 16.34 12.15 -8.81
CA ASP A 57 16.65 10.82 -8.23
C ASP A 57 15.68 10.41 -7.10
N CYS A 58 14.65 11.21 -6.79
CA CYS A 58 13.65 10.85 -5.77
C CYS A 58 12.59 9.91 -6.33
N ASP A 59 12.67 8.64 -5.96
CA ASP A 59 11.69 7.61 -6.34
C ASP A 59 10.60 7.34 -5.29
N CYS A 60 10.67 7.96 -4.10
CA CYS A 60 9.72 7.72 -3.03
C CYS A 60 8.28 7.91 -3.51
N GLN A 61 7.36 7.00 -3.23
CA GLN A 61 5.96 7.14 -3.58
C GLN A 61 5.08 6.89 -2.36
N MET A 62 4.08 7.75 -2.15
CA MET A 62 3.05 7.51 -1.14
C MET A 62 1.68 7.64 -1.79
N ILE A 63 0.88 6.59 -1.71
CA ILE A 63 -0.43 6.53 -2.35
C ILE A 63 -1.47 6.09 -1.33
N VAL A 64 -2.68 6.63 -1.45
CA VAL A 64 -3.86 6.07 -0.79
C VAL A 64 -4.76 5.40 -1.83
N LEU A 65 -4.97 4.10 -1.65
CA LEU A 65 -5.95 3.32 -2.39
C LEU A 65 -7.20 3.14 -1.53
N LEU A 66 -8.36 3.51 -2.06
CA LEU A 66 -9.66 3.21 -1.49
C LEU A 66 -10.21 1.94 -2.14
N ILE A 67 -10.55 0.96 -1.31
CA ILE A 67 -11.04 -0.35 -1.74
C ILE A 67 -12.51 -0.47 -1.40
N TYR A 68 -13.34 -0.65 -2.43
CA TYR A 68 -14.79 -0.73 -2.30
C TYR A 68 -15.30 -2.15 -2.56
N LYS A 69 -16.35 -2.53 -1.81
CA LYS A 69 -17.22 -3.67 -2.10
C LYS A 69 -18.68 -3.27 -1.98
N GLY A 70 -19.34 -3.06 -3.11
CA GLY A 70 -20.74 -2.63 -3.15
C GLY A 70 -20.95 -1.29 -2.44
N LYS A 71 -21.94 -1.21 -1.53
CA LYS A 71 -22.29 0.03 -0.81
C LYS A 71 -21.63 0.18 0.57
N GLN A 72 -20.66 -0.66 0.90
CA GLN A 72 -19.93 -0.58 2.17
C GLN A 72 -18.99 0.63 2.18
N ALA A 73 -18.67 1.15 3.37
CA ALA A 73 -17.61 2.13 3.52
C ALA A 73 -16.27 1.54 3.00
N PRO A 74 -15.44 2.31 2.28
CA PRO A 74 -14.21 1.80 1.72
C PRO A 74 -13.16 1.51 2.79
N ALA A 75 -12.35 0.49 2.56
CA ALA A 75 -11.09 0.34 3.28
C ALA A 75 -10.03 1.25 2.65
N SER A 76 -9.09 1.73 3.46
CA SER A 76 -7.93 2.48 2.97
C SER A 76 -6.67 1.62 3.05
N ILE A 77 -5.94 1.54 1.94
CA ILE A 77 -4.58 1.00 1.91
C ILE A 77 -3.63 2.16 1.65
N LEU A 78 -2.73 2.40 2.60
CA LEU A 78 -1.59 3.28 2.43
C LEU A 78 -0.48 2.47 1.75
N VAL A 79 -0.02 2.93 0.60
CA VAL A 79 1.14 2.37 -0.08
C VAL A 79 2.30 3.32 0.10
N HIS A 80 3.43 2.78 0.55
CA HIS A 80 4.71 3.48 0.58
C HIS A 80 5.68 2.70 -0.29
N SER A 81 6.31 3.35 -1.25
CA SER A 81 7.36 2.77 -2.08
C SER A 81 8.63 3.60 -1.95
N PHE A 82 9.76 2.93 -1.90
CA PHE A 82 11.08 3.54 -1.87
C PHE A 82 12.07 2.53 -2.43
N GLN A 83 12.88 2.93 -3.42
CA GLN A 83 13.77 2.03 -4.14
C GLN A 83 13.02 0.80 -4.67
N GLU A 84 13.63 -0.38 -4.53
CA GLU A 84 13.10 -1.67 -4.98
C GLU A 84 12.10 -2.28 -3.99
N THR A 85 11.49 -1.49 -3.09
CA THR A 85 10.56 -2.04 -2.09
C THR A 85 9.30 -1.22 -1.95
N THR A 86 8.17 -1.93 -1.90
CA THR A 86 6.85 -1.34 -1.73
C THR A 86 6.11 -2.02 -0.58
N TRP A 87 5.68 -1.22 0.39
CA TRP A 87 4.91 -1.62 1.56
C TRP A 87 3.46 -1.20 1.40
N PHE A 88 2.54 -2.12 1.68
CA PHE A 88 1.11 -1.88 1.71
C PHE A 88 0.64 -2.00 3.15
N TYR A 89 -0.02 -0.96 3.67
CA TYR A 89 -0.55 -0.92 5.03
C TYR A 89 -2.07 -0.80 4.97
N LEU A 90 -2.75 -1.76 5.61
CA LEU A 90 -4.20 -1.68 5.76
C LEU A 90 -4.54 -0.76 6.94
N VAL A 91 -5.20 0.36 6.66
CA VAL A 91 -5.56 1.34 7.69
C VAL A 91 -6.86 0.91 8.36
N ASN A 92 -6.77 0.54 9.64
CA ASN A 92 -7.92 0.18 10.47
C ASN A 92 -7.85 0.96 11.79
N THR A 93 -8.46 2.14 11.83
CA THR A 93 -8.49 2.98 13.05
C THR A 93 -9.91 3.12 13.57
N PRO A 94 -10.13 3.49 14.85
CA PRO A 94 -11.48 3.70 15.39
C PRO A 94 -12.30 4.73 14.61
N GLU A 95 -11.66 5.73 14.02
CA GLU A 95 -12.29 6.79 13.22
C GLU A 95 -12.64 6.30 11.80
N HIS A 96 -11.90 5.30 11.31
CA HIS A 96 -12.09 4.70 9.98
C HIS A 96 -12.04 3.17 10.06
N PRO A 97 -13.02 2.53 10.73
CA PRO A 97 -13.03 1.09 10.92
C PRO A 97 -13.36 0.38 9.62
N ILE A 98 -12.65 -0.71 9.34
CA ILE A 98 -12.95 -1.54 8.17
C ILE A 98 -14.02 -2.58 8.53
N GLY A 99 -15.01 -2.77 7.66
CA GLY A 99 -15.97 -3.86 7.80
C GLY A 99 -15.28 -5.23 7.70
N ARG A 100 -15.56 -6.15 8.64
CA ARG A 100 -14.91 -7.48 8.73
C ARG A 100 -14.86 -8.25 7.41
N LEU A 101 -15.93 -8.22 6.61
CA LEU A 101 -15.97 -8.93 5.33
C LEU A 101 -14.97 -8.36 4.33
N LEU A 102 -14.89 -7.03 4.25
CA LEU A 102 -13.97 -6.33 3.35
C LEU A 102 -12.53 -6.54 3.79
N GLU A 103 -12.24 -6.45 5.08
CA GLU A 103 -10.92 -6.75 5.64
C GLU A 103 -10.46 -8.17 5.30
N MET A 104 -11.35 -9.16 5.48
CA MET A 104 -11.07 -10.56 5.16
C MET A 104 -10.78 -10.77 3.67
N LEU A 105 -11.57 -10.16 2.78
CA LEU A 105 -11.37 -10.24 1.34
C LEU A 105 -10.02 -9.62 0.95
N ILE A 106 -9.69 -8.45 1.48
CA ILE A 106 -8.40 -7.79 1.22
C ILE A 106 -7.23 -8.67 1.67
N LYS A 107 -7.26 -9.21 2.90
CA LYS A 107 -6.20 -10.08 3.43
C LYS A 107 -6.07 -11.41 2.69
N LYS A 108 -7.17 -11.93 2.13
CA LYS A 108 -7.15 -13.14 1.29
C LYS A 108 -6.54 -12.87 -0.08
N THR A 109 -6.78 -11.68 -0.63
CA THR A 109 -6.34 -11.30 -1.96
C THR A 109 -4.91 -10.78 -1.98
N LEU A 110 -4.51 -9.98 -0.99
CA LEU A 110 -3.14 -9.52 -0.77
C LEU A 110 -2.56 -10.31 0.40
N PRO A 111 -1.85 -11.42 0.14
CA PRO A 111 -1.32 -12.25 1.21
C PRO A 111 -0.33 -11.46 2.06
N GLN A 112 -0.24 -11.84 3.33
CA GLN A 112 0.77 -11.30 4.25
C GLN A 112 2.18 -11.55 3.71
N PRO A 113 3.18 -10.71 4.08
CA PRO A 113 4.56 -11.07 3.82
C PRO A 113 4.81 -12.43 4.44
N VAL A 114 5.30 -13.39 3.66
CA VAL A 114 5.84 -14.62 4.26
C VAL A 114 7.09 -14.16 5.02
N PRO A 115 7.16 -14.31 6.35
CA PRO A 115 8.42 -14.07 7.03
C PRO A 115 9.43 -15.01 6.39
N GLU A 116 10.52 -14.42 5.88
CA GLU A 116 11.67 -15.15 5.39
C GLU A 116 12.02 -16.17 6.47
N VAL A 117 11.73 -17.45 6.19
CA VAL A 117 12.14 -18.53 7.07
C VAL A 117 13.65 -18.41 7.10
N LEU A 118 14.21 -18.22 8.29
CA LEU A 118 15.64 -18.33 8.54
C LEU A 118 16.07 -19.75 8.11
N GLU A 119 16.36 -19.93 6.83
CA GLU A 119 17.23 -21.00 6.34
C GLU A 119 18.65 -20.59 6.74
N SER A 120 18.93 -20.66 8.04
CA SER A 120 20.27 -20.88 8.52
C SER A 120 20.53 -22.38 8.48
N GLU A 121 20.77 -22.90 7.28
CA GLU A 121 21.68 -24.03 7.13
C GLU A 121 23.10 -23.49 7.34
N HIS A 122 23.74 -23.91 8.43
CA HIS A 122 25.13 -24.39 8.57
C HIS A 122 25.50 -24.50 10.05
#